data_AF-A0A4Q4C508-F1
#
_entry.id   AF-A0A4Q4C508-F1
#
_cell.length_a   1.000
_cell.length_b   1.000
_cell.length_c   1.000
_cell.angle_alpha   90.00
_cell.angle_beta   90.00
_cell.angle_gamma   90.00
#
_symmetry.space_group_name_H-M   'P 1'
#
loop_
_entity.id
_entity.type
_entity.pdbx_description
1 polymer ?
#
loop_
_entity_poly.entity_id
_entity_poly.type
_entity_poly.pdbx_seq_one_letter_code
_entity_poly.pdbx_strand_id
1 'polypeptide(L)' 'QELGMYVVAEAVETEGEAKWVREAGVGCLQGYLFGPPTVTPDFRAFRHGRPALTA' A
#
# COMPACT_ATOMS: atom_id res chain seq x y z
N GLN A 1 11.08 16.90 19.51
CA GLN A 1 10.70 15.65 20.20
C GLN A 1 9.87 14.85 19.20
N GLU A 2 10.26 13.61 18.94
CA GLU A 2 9.63 12.69 17.98
C GLU A 2 9.02 11.50 18.76
N LEU A 3 7.90 10.95 18.29
CA LEU A 3 7.18 9.87 18.98
C LEU A 3 7.75 8.46 18.72
N GLY A 4 8.64 8.30 17.73
CA GLY A 4 9.20 7.00 17.35
C GLY A 4 8.16 6.01 16.81
N MET A 5 7.07 6.52 16.21
CA MET A 5 5.97 5.71 15.67
C MET A 5 6.06 5.62 14.14
N TYR A 6 5.59 4.51 13.59
CA TYR A 6 5.41 4.38 12.15
C TYR A 6 4.12 5.06 11.68
N VAL A 7 4.17 5.62 10.46
CA VAL A 7 3.01 6.19 9.77
C VAL A 7 2.59 5.24 8.65
N VAL A 8 1.29 4.95 8.58
CA VAL A 8 0.65 4.28 7.45
C VAL A 8 -0.22 5.29 6.73
N ALA A 9 0.02 5.52 5.44
CA ALA A 9 -0.87 6.29 4.58
C ALA A 9 -1.99 5.39 4.08
N GLU A 10 -3.22 5.69 4.49
CA GLU A 10 -4.45 5.00 4.10
C GLU A 10 -5.12 5.66 2.89
N ALA A 11 -6.01 4.93 2.23
CA ALA A 11 -6.79 5.40 1.08
C ALA A 11 -5.94 5.86 -0.13
N VAL A 12 -4.81 5.20 -0.40
CA VAL A 12 -4.00 5.46 -1.60
C VAL A 12 -4.60 4.74 -2.81
N GLU A 13 -5.08 5.49 -3.79
CA GLU A 13 -5.82 4.95 -4.95
C GLU A 13 -5.07 5.13 -6.27
N THR A 14 -4.14 6.07 -6.35
CA THR A 14 -3.41 6.44 -7.56
C THR A 14 -1.89 6.41 -7.39
N GLU A 15 -1.16 6.17 -8.48
CA GLU A 15 0.31 6.23 -8.46
C GLU A 15 0.84 7.63 -8.07
N GLY A 16 0.09 8.69 -8.39
CA GLY A 16 0.43 10.06 -8.01
C GLY A 16 0.41 10.28 -6.50
N GLU A 17 -0.64 9.82 -5.82
CA GLU A 17 -0.74 9.86 -4.36
C GLU A 17 0.36 9.02 -3.71
N ALA A 18 0.61 7.81 -4.23
CA ALA A 18 1.66 6.94 -3.74
C ALA A 18 3.04 7.59 -3.83
N LYS A 19 3.33 8.26 -4.95
CA LYS A 19 4.57 9.01 -5.13
C LYS A 19 4.68 10.15 -4.11
N TRP A 20 3.61 10.93 -3.96
CA TRP A 20 3.58 12.09 -3.07
C TRP A 20 3.84 11.70 -1.60
N VAL A 21 3.13 10.71 -1.05
CA VAL A 21 3.33 10.29 0.35
C VAL A 21 4.69 9.63 0.59
N ARG A 22 5.24 8.95 -0.42
CA ARG A 22 6.60 8.38 -0.34
C ARG A 22 7.66 9.48 -0.27
N GLU A 23 7.53 10.52 -1.09
CA GLU A 23 8.42 11.68 -1.05
C GLU A 23 8.32 12.44 0.29
N ALA A 24 7.13 12.43 0.91
CA ALA A 24 6.92 12.95 2.27
C ALA A 24 7.53 12.08 3.39
N GLY A 25 8.13 10.93 3.06
CA GLY A 25 8.81 10.04 4.01
C GLY A 25 7.95 8.95 4.62
N VAL A 26 6.73 8.72 4.13
CA VAL A 26 5.87 7.65 4.63
C VAL A 26 6.33 6.29 4.08
N GLY A 27 6.68 5.38 4.99
CA GLY A 27 7.23 4.06 4.64
C GLY A 27 6.20 2.96 4.39
N CYS A 28 4.93 3.17 4.77
CA CYS A 28 3.86 2.18 4.63
C CYS A 28 2.62 2.82 3.97
N LEU A 29 2.10 2.18 2.93
CA LEU A 29 0.98 2.67 2.15
C LEU A 29 -0.07 1.55 2.00
N GLN A 30 -1.33 1.89 2.21
CA GLN A 30 -2.49 1.02 2.04
C GLN A 30 -3.56 1.73 1.20
N GLY A 31 -4.18 0.99 0.29
CA GLY A 31 -5.33 1.47 -0.48
C GLY A 31 -5.59 0.64 -1.74
N TYR A 32 -6.63 0.99 -2.49
CA TYR A 32 -7.08 0.25 -3.68
C TYR A 32 -6.01 0.14 -4.76
N LEU A 33 -5.03 1.07 -4.81
CA LEU A 33 -3.88 0.97 -5.70
C LEU A 33 -3.08 -0.34 -5.47
N PHE A 34 -3.00 -0.79 -4.22
CA PHE A 34 -2.24 -1.97 -3.82
C PHE A 34 -3.10 -3.23 -3.73
N GLY A 35 -4.40 -3.08 -3.49
CA GLY A 35 -5.40 -4.14 -3.59
C GLY A 35 -6.68 -3.80 -2.84
N PRO A 36 -7.83 -4.35 -3.25
CA PRO A 36 -9.09 -4.15 -2.55
C PRO A 36 -9.12 -4.89 -1.21
N PRO A 37 -9.88 -4.38 -0.21
CA PRO A 37 -10.13 -5.14 1.02
C PRO A 37 -10.86 -6.44 0.69
N THR A 38 -10.38 -7.56 1.26
CA THR A 38 -10.88 -8.90 0.96
C THR A 38 -11.03 -9.70 2.26
N VAL A 39 -12.13 -10.46 2.39
CA VAL A 39 -12.42 -11.26 3.61
C VAL A 39 -11.49 -12.48 3.72
N THR A 40 -11.16 -13.11 2.60
CA THR A 40 -10.31 -14.30 2.50
C THR A 40 -9.14 -14.08 1.54
N PRO A 41 -8.19 -13.20 1.86
CA PRO A 41 -7.06 -12.90 0.99
C PRO A 41 -6.13 -14.11 0.84
N ASP A 42 -5.76 -14.45 -0.40
CA ASP A 42 -4.66 -15.39 -0.65
C ASP A 42 -3.32 -14.65 -0.60
N PHE A 43 -2.80 -14.44 0.61
CA PHE A 43 -1.49 -13.78 0.79
C PHE A 43 -0.33 -14.52 0.11
N ARG A 44 -0.47 -15.82 -0.22
CA ARG A 44 0.59 -16.58 -0.91
C ARG A 44 0.77 -16.07 -2.33
N ALA A 45 -0.29 -15.62 -2.98
CA ALA A 45 -0.24 -15.02 -4.30
C ALA A 45 0.60 -13.72 -4.35
N PHE A 46 0.72 -13.00 -3.22
CA PHE A 46 1.41 -11.70 -3.13
C PHE A 46 2.82 -11.79 -2.55
N ARG A 47 3.25 -12.98 -2.09
CA ARG A 47 4.50 -13.17 -1.33
C ARG A 47 5.78 -12.78 -2.08
N HIS A 48 5.73 -12.80 -3.42
CA HIS A 48 6.87 -12.54 -4.31
C HIS A 48 6.67 -11.29 -5.17
N GLY A 49 5.69 -10.45 -4.83
CA GLY A 49 5.23 -9.32 -5.63
C GLY A 49 3.79 -9.48 -6.08
N ARG A 50 3.21 -8.40 -6.61
CA ARG A 50 1.85 -8.43 -7.14
C ARG A 50 1.80 -9.37 -8.36
N PRO A 51 0.92 -10.38 -8.39
CA PRO A 51 0.71 -11.15 -9.60
C PRO A 51 0.23 -10.21 -10.71
N ALA A 52 0.60 -10.51 -11.96
CA ALA A 52 0.01 -9.81 -13.10
C ALA A 52 -1.49 -10.11 -13.10
N LEU A 53 -2.30 -9.15 -12.63
CA LEU A 53 -3.75 -9.21 -12.75
C LEU A 53 -4.05 -9.14 -14.25
N THR A 54 -4.37 -10.28 -14.86
CA THR A 54 -5.01 -10.28 -16.18
C THR A 54 -6.40 -9.69 -16.00
N ALA A 55 -6.68 -8.61 -16.73
CA ALA A 55 -7.98 -7.93 -16.74
C ALA A 55 -9.13 -8.88 -17.08
#